data_AF-T1DUK3-F1
#
_entry.id   AF-T1DUK3-F1
#
_cell.length_a   1.000
_cell.length_b   1.000
_cell.length_c   1.000
_cell.angle_alpha   90.00
_cell.angle_beta   90.00
_cell.angle_gamma   90.00
#
_symmetry.space_group_name_H-M   'P 1'
#
loop_
_entity.id
_entity.type
_entity.pdbx_description
1 polymer ?
#
loop_
_entity_poly.entity_id
_entity_poly.type
_entity_poly.pdbx_seq_one_letter_code
_entity_poly.pdbx_strand_id
1 'polypeptide(L)'
;MKILQSKNIAPLWQQITQMDTFIKKGAGQFIYDKGIHISLPKNQTPETQHKIYTLATQLKSWRKGPFYIDELYIDSEWQSFIKWDFLSPFLNLENANIADVGCNNGFYMFAIHTQSPKSITGFDPSALCYCQFHFINHFLDLPLRYELLGVQDLESKAFKEAFDVIFCLGVLYHRTDVFATLKSLASALRRNGILILDTLIFESDLEIALCPTQTYAKMRNVYLIPSIKAIEGWFERCGFCDVKLLGIIPTTTNEQRKTPWIDSLSLESFLDSSGKTIEGYPPPKRAYFKVRRK
;
A
#
# COMPACT_ATOMS: atom_id res chain seq x y z
N MET A 1 -14.58 -15.24 -0.02
CA MET A 1 -13.72 -16.44 -0.19
C MET A 1 -13.67 -17.04 -1.61
N LYS A 2 -14.67 -16.89 -2.49
CA LYS A 2 -14.62 -17.46 -3.88
C LYS A 2 -13.35 -17.10 -4.67
N ILE A 3 -12.81 -15.89 -4.51
CA ILE A 3 -11.60 -15.44 -5.24
C ILE A 3 -10.34 -16.27 -4.90
N LEU A 4 -10.27 -16.80 -3.66
CA LEU A 4 -9.17 -17.68 -3.22
C LEU A 4 -9.26 -19.08 -3.83
N GLN A 5 -10.40 -19.45 -4.40
CA GLN A 5 -10.60 -20.74 -5.08
C GLN A 5 -10.29 -20.66 -6.58
N SER A 6 -9.88 -19.50 -7.09
CA SER A 6 -9.54 -19.35 -8.50
C SER A 6 -8.30 -20.17 -8.87
N LYS A 7 -8.24 -20.65 -10.12
CA LYS A 7 -7.22 -21.58 -10.61
C LYS A 7 -5.77 -21.16 -10.30
N ASN A 8 -5.47 -19.87 -10.38
CA ASN A 8 -4.12 -19.35 -10.17
C ASN A 8 -3.81 -19.01 -8.70
N ILE A 9 -4.84 -18.88 -7.85
CA ILE A 9 -4.67 -18.50 -6.44
C ILE A 9 -4.79 -19.70 -5.50
N ALA A 10 -5.70 -20.64 -5.79
CA ALA A 10 -5.95 -21.79 -4.92
C ALA A 10 -4.68 -22.59 -4.57
N PRO A 11 -3.75 -22.86 -5.52
CA PRO A 11 -2.51 -23.57 -5.20
C PRO A 11 -1.58 -22.76 -4.26
N LEU A 12 -1.54 -21.43 -4.42
CA LEU A 12 -0.75 -20.55 -3.55
C LEU A 12 -1.34 -20.51 -2.15
N TRP A 13 -2.67 -20.33 -2.07
CA TRP A 13 -3.38 -20.28 -0.80
C TRP A 13 -3.27 -21.59 -0.01
N GLN A 14 -3.35 -22.73 -0.70
CA GLN A 14 -3.14 -24.04 -0.08
C GLN A 14 -1.73 -24.19 0.51
N GLN A 15 -0.69 -23.73 -0.19
CA GLN A 15 0.67 -23.77 0.34
C GLN A 15 0.83 -22.87 1.56
N ILE A 16 0.22 -21.67 1.54
CA ILE A 16 0.24 -20.74 2.67
C ILE A 16 -0.43 -21.34 3.91
N THR A 17 -1.60 -21.97 3.77
CA THR A 17 -2.30 -22.58 4.92
C THR A 17 -1.58 -23.82 5.45
N GLN A 18 -0.67 -24.41 4.67
CA GLN A 18 0.15 -25.56 5.06
C GLN A 18 1.55 -25.17 5.54
N MET A 19 1.88 -23.88 5.65
CA MET A 19 3.21 -23.45 6.11
C MET A 19 3.60 -24.00 7.48
N ASP A 20 2.63 -24.21 8.40
CA ASP A 20 2.87 -24.76 9.74
C ASP A 20 3.47 -26.18 9.76
N THR A 21 3.43 -26.87 8.61
CA THR A 21 4.05 -28.19 8.42
C THR A 21 5.58 -28.12 8.32
N PHE A 22 6.16 -26.97 7.97
CA PHE A 22 7.61 -26.80 7.83
C PHE A 22 8.17 -25.57 8.55
N ILE A 23 7.34 -24.57 8.90
CA ILE A 23 7.72 -23.44 9.75
C ILE A 23 6.55 -23.06 10.64
N LYS A 24 6.75 -23.07 11.96
CA LYS A 24 5.67 -22.77 12.90
C LYS A 24 5.17 -21.33 12.74
N LYS A 25 3.86 -21.16 12.82
CA LYS A 25 3.24 -19.83 12.83
C LYS A 25 3.78 -19.02 14.01
N GLY A 26 4.16 -17.77 13.78
CA GLY A 26 4.72 -16.90 14.82
C GLY A 26 6.17 -17.26 15.22
N ALA A 27 6.88 -18.06 14.42
CA ALA A 27 8.26 -18.44 14.73
C ALA A 27 9.26 -17.27 14.59
N GLY A 28 8.92 -16.22 13.82
CA GLY A 28 9.81 -15.12 13.51
C GLY A 28 9.78 -13.99 14.54
N GLN A 29 10.94 -13.37 14.77
CA GLN A 29 11.05 -12.09 15.46
C GLN A 29 11.06 -10.95 14.43
N PHE A 30 10.38 -9.86 14.73
CA PHE A 30 10.18 -8.73 13.83
C PHE A 30 10.89 -7.47 14.33
N ILE A 31 11.63 -6.81 13.43
CA ILE A 31 12.04 -5.41 13.59
C ILE A 31 11.76 -4.64 12.30
N TYR A 32 11.49 -3.35 12.45
CA TYR A 32 11.47 -2.41 11.33
C TYR A 32 12.80 -1.65 11.28
N ASP A 33 13.49 -1.73 10.14
CA ASP A 33 14.65 -0.90 9.82
C ASP A 33 14.74 -0.77 8.30
N LYS A 34 14.22 0.34 7.74
CA LYS A 34 14.11 0.57 6.29
C LYS A 34 13.50 -0.62 5.52
N GLY A 35 12.59 -1.34 6.17
CA GLY A 35 12.07 -2.61 5.68
C GLY A 35 11.57 -3.48 6.83
N ILE A 36 10.93 -4.60 6.48
CA ILE A 36 10.43 -5.57 7.44
C ILE A 36 11.47 -6.69 7.57
N HIS A 37 12.16 -6.74 8.71
CA HIS A 37 13.14 -7.77 9.01
C HIS A 37 12.54 -8.84 9.91
N ILE A 38 12.68 -10.08 9.48
CA ILE A 38 12.16 -11.27 10.14
C ILE A 38 13.33 -12.22 10.40
N SER A 39 13.64 -12.46 11.66
CA SER A 39 14.65 -13.44 12.07
C SER A 39 13.97 -14.72 12.52
N LEU A 40 14.31 -15.86 11.90
CA LEU A 40 13.74 -17.15 12.27
C LEU A 40 14.60 -17.87 13.32
N PRO A 41 14.07 -18.91 13.99
CA PRO A 41 14.85 -19.70 14.94
C PRO A 41 16.03 -20.40 14.24
N LYS A 42 17.23 -20.36 14.85
CA LYS A 42 18.51 -20.84 14.26
C LYS A 42 18.55 -22.30 13.80
N ASN A 43 17.55 -23.11 14.14
CA ASN A 43 17.44 -24.53 13.80
C ASN A 43 16.66 -24.80 12.50
N GLN A 44 16.44 -23.79 11.64
CA GLN A 44 15.79 -24.02 10.34
C GLN A 44 16.62 -24.95 9.47
N THR A 45 15.97 -25.98 8.92
CA THR A 45 16.62 -26.91 7.98
C THR A 45 16.80 -26.26 6.61
N PRO A 46 17.81 -26.67 5.81
CA PRO A 46 17.96 -26.21 4.43
C PRO A 46 16.70 -26.46 3.57
N GLU A 47 15.99 -27.56 3.84
CA GLU A 47 14.71 -27.87 3.17
C GLU A 47 13.63 -26.83 3.49
N THR A 48 13.55 -26.37 4.74
CA THR A 48 12.61 -25.33 5.17
C THR A 48 12.90 -24.00 4.48
N GLN A 49 14.17 -23.59 4.46
CA GLN A 49 14.61 -22.37 3.77
C GLN A 49 14.29 -22.45 2.26
N HIS A 50 14.50 -23.61 1.64
CA HIS A 50 14.17 -23.83 0.23
C HIS A 50 12.66 -23.73 -0.05
N LYS A 51 11.81 -24.28 0.83
CA LYS A 51 10.34 -24.15 0.73
C LYS A 51 9.89 -22.68 0.86
N ILE A 52 10.46 -21.93 1.82
CA ILE A 52 10.19 -20.50 2.00
C ILE A 52 10.55 -19.71 0.73
N TYR A 53 11.76 -19.91 0.21
CA TYR A 53 12.23 -19.24 -1.01
C TYR A 53 11.35 -19.55 -2.22
N THR A 54 11.00 -20.84 -2.39
CA THR A 54 10.18 -21.30 -3.51
C THR A 54 8.79 -20.66 -3.47
N LEU A 55 8.14 -20.66 -2.29
CA LEU A 55 6.82 -20.06 -2.13
C LEU A 55 6.86 -18.54 -2.34
N ALA A 56 7.86 -17.84 -1.79
CA ALA A 56 8.06 -16.41 -2.05
C ALA A 56 8.19 -16.10 -3.55
N THR A 57 8.91 -16.95 -4.29
CA THR A 57 9.08 -16.81 -5.74
C THR A 57 7.77 -17.04 -6.51
N GLN A 58 6.98 -18.03 -6.10
CA GLN A 58 5.66 -18.27 -6.71
C GLN A 58 4.65 -17.15 -6.43
N LEU A 59 4.87 -16.37 -5.37
CA LEU A 59 4.06 -15.20 -5.02
C LEU A 59 4.44 -13.93 -5.79
N LYS A 60 5.34 -13.98 -6.77
CA LYS A 60 5.62 -12.84 -7.65
C LYS A 60 4.35 -12.38 -8.40
N SER A 61 4.21 -11.10 -8.73
CA SER A 61 5.17 -10.00 -8.53
C SER A 61 5.03 -9.30 -7.16
N TRP A 62 6.14 -8.98 -6.51
CA TRP A 62 6.18 -8.24 -5.23
C TRP A 62 6.34 -6.74 -5.46
N ARG A 63 5.27 -5.97 -5.23
CA ARG A 63 5.27 -4.52 -5.47
C ARG A 63 5.75 -3.71 -4.27
N LYS A 64 5.19 -3.93 -3.08
CA LYS A 64 5.55 -3.23 -1.83
C LYS A 64 6.52 -4.06 -0.99
N GLY A 65 7.35 -3.40 -0.20
CA GLY A 65 8.50 -4.01 0.52
C GLY A 65 9.61 -2.98 0.76
N PRO A 66 10.85 -3.40 1.08
CA PRO A 66 11.34 -4.77 1.05
C PRO A 66 10.95 -5.61 2.28
N PHE A 67 11.13 -6.92 2.14
CA PHE A 67 11.07 -7.88 3.25
C PHE A 67 12.38 -8.67 3.32
N TYR A 68 12.87 -8.90 4.54
CA TYR A 68 14.06 -9.69 4.83
C TYR A 68 13.65 -10.84 5.75
N ILE A 69 13.89 -12.08 5.33
CA ILE A 69 13.57 -13.29 6.09
C ILE A 69 14.87 -14.09 6.22
N ASP A 70 15.61 -13.88 7.30
CA ASP A 70 17.03 -14.26 7.41
C ASP A 70 17.82 -13.84 6.14
N GLU A 71 18.33 -14.82 5.38
CA GLU A 71 19.10 -14.63 4.14
C GLU A 71 18.22 -14.33 2.91
N LEU A 72 16.90 -14.54 2.99
CA LEU A 72 15.98 -14.25 1.90
C LEU A 72 15.67 -12.76 1.85
N TYR A 73 16.17 -12.10 0.80
CA TYR A 73 15.85 -10.71 0.49
C TYR A 73 14.82 -10.58 -0.63
N ILE A 74 13.60 -10.19 -0.26
CA ILE A 74 12.52 -9.82 -1.19
C ILE A 74 12.66 -8.33 -1.53
N ASP A 75 13.54 -8.03 -2.48
CA ASP A 75 13.73 -6.70 -3.06
C ASP A 75 12.54 -6.35 -3.96
N SER A 76 11.45 -5.85 -3.39
CA SER A 76 10.24 -5.48 -4.12
C SER A 76 10.46 -4.30 -5.08
N GLU A 77 9.54 -4.12 -6.03
CA GLU A 77 9.55 -2.97 -6.97
C GLU A 77 9.70 -1.61 -6.26
N TRP A 78 8.93 -1.40 -5.20
CA TRP A 78 8.93 -0.18 -4.41
C TRP A 78 9.76 -0.34 -3.14
N GLN A 79 10.70 0.58 -2.94
CA GLN A 79 11.37 0.81 -1.65
C GLN A 79 10.40 1.56 -0.73
N SER A 80 9.39 0.84 -0.25
CA SER A 80 8.20 1.38 0.41
C SER A 80 8.53 2.05 1.74
N PHE A 81 9.67 1.70 2.36
CA PHE A 81 10.21 2.38 3.53
C PHE A 81 10.47 3.86 3.31
N ILE A 82 10.86 4.29 2.09
CA ILE A 82 11.13 5.72 1.79
C ILE A 82 9.88 6.55 2.10
N LYS A 83 8.71 6.06 1.68
CA LYS A 83 7.43 6.70 1.98
C LYS A 83 7.09 6.63 3.47
N TRP A 84 7.28 5.48 4.11
CA TRP A 84 6.94 5.32 5.51
C TRP A 84 7.82 6.17 6.43
N ASP A 85 9.12 6.20 6.21
CA ASP A 85 10.09 6.98 6.97
C ASP A 85 9.84 8.49 6.80
N PHE A 86 9.35 8.91 5.63
CA PHE A 86 8.89 10.28 5.43
C PHE A 86 7.60 10.60 6.20
N LEU A 87 6.62 9.70 6.19
CA LEU A 87 5.30 9.94 6.80
C LEU A 87 5.30 9.79 8.32
N SER A 88 5.94 8.75 8.84
CA SER A 88 5.87 8.32 10.24
C SER A 88 6.16 9.41 11.28
N PRO A 89 7.08 10.38 11.06
CA PRO A 89 7.32 11.45 12.03
C PRO A 89 6.15 12.43 12.20
N PHE A 90 5.19 12.46 11.26
CA PHE A 90 4.02 13.35 11.32
C PHE A 90 2.80 12.72 12.02
N LEU A 91 2.95 11.49 12.50
CA LEU A 91 1.86 10.63 12.94
C LEU A 91 2.02 10.26 14.42
N ASN A 92 0.89 10.20 15.11
CA ASN A 92 0.78 9.51 16.39
C ASN A 92 -0.33 8.47 16.22
N LEU A 93 0.06 7.20 16.26
CA LEU A 93 -0.80 6.06 15.95
C LEU A 93 -1.09 5.21 17.19
N GLU A 94 -0.55 5.59 18.36
CA GLU A 94 -0.73 4.83 19.59
C GLU A 94 -2.21 4.71 19.95
N ASN A 95 -2.66 3.49 20.25
CA ASN A 95 -4.05 3.18 20.60
C ASN A 95 -5.11 3.57 19.54
N ALA A 96 -4.71 3.88 18.31
CA ALA A 96 -5.62 4.21 17.22
C ALA A 96 -6.17 2.96 16.52
N ASN A 97 -7.42 3.01 16.06
CA ASN A 97 -8.00 2.08 15.10
C ASN A 97 -7.68 2.58 13.69
N ILE A 98 -6.97 1.76 12.92
CA ILE A 98 -6.38 2.16 11.65
C ILE A 98 -6.97 1.36 10.50
N ALA A 99 -7.29 2.04 9.40
CA ALA A 99 -7.48 1.39 8.10
C ALA A 99 -6.30 1.71 7.17
N ASP A 100 -5.82 0.71 6.44
CA ASP A 100 -4.92 0.90 5.30
C ASP A 100 -5.66 0.50 4.00
N VAL A 101 -6.05 1.51 3.22
CA VAL A 101 -6.90 1.35 2.03
C VAL A 101 -6.03 1.26 0.80
N GLY A 102 -6.17 0.17 0.05
CA GLY A 102 -5.20 -0.22 -0.98
C GLY A 102 -3.90 -0.73 -0.36
N CYS A 103 -4.00 -1.50 0.72
CA CYS A 103 -2.86 -1.96 1.52
C CYS A 103 -1.87 -2.86 0.75
N ASN A 104 -2.22 -3.34 -0.44
CA ASN A 104 -1.42 -4.26 -1.23
C ASN A 104 -1.01 -5.48 -0.36
N ASN A 105 0.24 -5.92 -0.36
CA ASN A 105 0.71 -7.03 0.47
C ASN A 105 0.84 -6.72 1.98
N GLY A 106 0.34 -5.57 2.44
CA GLY A 106 0.30 -5.20 3.85
C GLY A 106 1.61 -4.62 4.40
N PHE A 107 2.61 -4.29 3.57
CA PHE A 107 3.88 -3.70 4.04
C PHE A 107 3.67 -2.57 5.06
N TYR A 108 2.81 -1.59 4.75
CA TYR A 108 2.56 -0.47 5.66
C TYR A 108 1.82 -0.90 6.92
N MET A 109 0.98 -1.93 6.88
CA MET A 109 0.34 -2.47 8.09
C MET A 109 1.39 -3.00 9.09
N PHE A 110 2.41 -3.71 8.61
CA PHE A 110 3.53 -4.16 9.45
C PHE A 110 4.35 -2.97 10.00
N ALA A 111 4.62 -1.97 9.16
CA ALA A 111 5.35 -0.77 9.59
C ALA A 111 4.56 0.03 10.64
N ILE A 112 3.26 0.23 10.42
CA ILE A 112 2.33 0.90 11.34
C ILE A 112 2.25 0.18 12.69
N HIS A 113 2.31 -1.16 12.70
CA HIS A 113 2.25 -1.96 13.93
C HIS A 113 3.35 -1.58 14.94
N THR A 114 4.51 -1.10 14.46
CA THR A 114 5.62 -0.65 15.33
C THR A 114 5.27 0.55 16.21
N GLN A 115 4.19 1.28 15.89
CA GLN A 115 3.72 2.44 16.65
C GLN A 115 2.58 2.10 17.63
N SER A 116 2.40 0.81 17.97
CA SER A 116 1.43 0.33 18.97
C SER A 116 -0.02 0.82 18.77
N PRO A 117 -0.60 0.70 17.57
CA PRO A 117 -2.02 1.00 17.37
C PRO A 117 -2.91 -0.02 18.08
N LYS A 118 -4.15 0.38 18.34
CA LYS A 118 -5.17 -0.50 18.95
C LYS A 118 -5.63 -1.58 17.99
N SER A 119 -5.81 -1.25 16.71
CA SER A 119 -6.18 -2.21 15.67
C SER A 119 -5.75 -1.72 14.29
N ILE A 120 -5.45 -2.65 13.39
CA ILE A 120 -5.12 -2.36 11.99
C ILE A 120 -5.96 -3.28 11.10
N THR A 121 -6.68 -2.68 10.15
CA THR A 121 -7.40 -3.39 9.08
C THR A 121 -6.93 -2.91 7.71
N GLY A 122 -6.35 -3.81 6.92
CA GLY A 122 -6.03 -3.56 5.52
C GLY A 122 -7.19 -3.87 4.59
N PHE A 123 -7.34 -3.12 3.51
CA PHE A 123 -8.34 -3.33 2.47
C PHE A 123 -7.67 -3.38 1.11
N ASP A 124 -7.73 -4.53 0.43
CA ASP A 124 -7.34 -4.64 -0.98
C ASP A 124 -8.04 -5.85 -1.63
N PRO A 125 -8.70 -5.70 -2.80
CA PRO A 125 -9.43 -6.79 -3.44
C PRO A 125 -8.52 -7.86 -4.09
N SER A 126 -7.21 -7.63 -4.15
CA SER A 126 -6.25 -8.55 -4.77
C SER A 126 -6.02 -9.80 -3.93
N ALA A 127 -6.42 -10.95 -4.47
CA ALA A 127 -6.16 -12.24 -3.84
C ALA A 127 -4.67 -12.63 -3.80
N LEU A 128 -3.86 -12.15 -4.76
CA LEU A 128 -2.41 -12.36 -4.71
C LEU A 128 -1.79 -11.58 -3.55
N CYS A 129 -2.19 -10.32 -3.35
CA CYS A 129 -1.71 -9.50 -2.25
C CYS A 129 -2.15 -10.06 -0.89
N TYR A 130 -3.36 -10.61 -0.80
CA TYR A 130 -3.82 -11.36 0.37
C TYR A 130 -2.93 -12.56 0.68
N CYS A 131 -2.56 -13.35 -0.35
CA CYS A 131 -1.61 -14.45 -0.19
C CYS A 131 -0.22 -13.95 0.27
N GLN A 132 0.30 -12.88 -0.32
CA GLN A 132 1.59 -12.28 0.08
C GLN A 132 1.56 -11.79 1.54
N PHE A 133 0.49 -11.11 1.94
CA PHE A 133 0.29 -10.67 3.33
C PHE A 133 0.30 -11.86 4.29
N HIS A 134 -0.48 -12.91 4.00
CA HIS A 134 -0.54 -14.09 4.88
C HIS A 134 0.77 -14.88 4.90
N PHE A 135 1.53 -14.91 3.80
CA PHE A 135 2.87 -15.48 3.80
C PHE A 135 3.79 -14.76 4.80
N ILE A 136 3.82 -13.43 4.77
CA ILE A 136 4.63 -12.65 5.72
C ILE A 136 4.09 -12.78 7.14
N ASN A 137 2.77 -12.62 7.33
CA ASN A 137 2.16 -12.66 8.65
C ASN A 137 2.17 -14.08 9.26
N HIS A 138 2.39 -15.14 8.48
CA HIS A 138 2.60 -16.48 9.04
C HIS A 138 3.82 -16.51 9.96
N PHE A 139 4.92 -15.85 9.57
CA PHE A 139 6.12 -15.80 10.40
C PHE A 139 5.92 -14.96 11.66
N LEU A 140 5.15 -13.87 11.58
CA LEU A 140 5.04 -12.87 12.65
C LEU A 140 3.86 -13.08 13.59
N ASP A 141 2.78 -13.72 13.09
CA ASP A 141 1.51 -13.93 13.77
C ASP A 141 0.95 -12.66 14.46
N LEU A 142 1.05 -11.53 13.78
CA LEU A 142 0.56 -10.26 14.32
C LEU A 142 -0.98 -10.19 14.19
N PRO A 143 -1.65 -9.47 15.11
CA PRO A 143 -3.11 -9.31 15.12
C PRO A 143 -3.58 -8.29 14.06
N LEU A 144 -3.17 -8.50 12.82
CA LEU A 144 -3.50 -7.67 11.66
C LEU A 144 -4.67 -8.28 10.90
N ARG A 145 -5.68 -7.47 10.60
CA ARG A 145 -6.83 -7.90 9.80
C ARG A 145 -6.64 -7.49 8.35
N TYR A 146 -6.93 -8.38 7.41
CA TYR A 146 -6.90 -8.09 5.98
C TYR A 146 -8.25 -8.44 5.36
N GLU A 147 -8.87 -7.46 4.72
CA GLU A 147 -10.13 -7.60 4.01
C GLU A 147 -9.93 -7.61 2.49
N LEU A 148 -10.51 -8.62 1.84
CA LEU A 148 -10.61 -8.72 0.37
C LEU A 148 -11.70 -7.79 -0.16
N LEU A 149 -11.59 -6.51 0.18
CA LEU A 149 -12.53 -5.44 -0.09
C LEU A 149 -11.77 -4.21 -0.63
N GLY A 150 -12.45 -3.38 -1.42
CA GLY A 150 -11.89 -2.12 -1.93
C GLY A 150 -12.45 -0.90 -1.20
N VAL A 151 -11.97 0.29 -1.59
CA VAL A 151 -12.38 1.56 -1.00
C VAL A 151 -13.90 1.81 -1.08
N GLN A 152 -14.58 1.30 -2.10
CA GLN A 152 -16.04 1.42 -2.22
C GLN A 152 -16.81 0.68 -1.12
N ASP A 153 -16.20 -0.34 -0.51
CA ASP A 153 -16.86 -1.17 0.50
C ASP A 153 -16.85 -0.53 1.91
N LEU A 154 -16.06 0.53 2.09
CA LEU A 154 -15.97 1.29 3.35
C LEU A 154 -17.26 2.06 3.69
N GLU A 155 -18.11 2.37 2.71
CA GLU A 155 -19.43 2.98 2.96
C GLU A 155 -20.42 2.02 3.63
N SER A 156 -20.09 0.73 3.70
CA SER A 156 -20.94 -0.25 4.35
C SER A 156 -21.14 0.07 5.84
N LYS A 157 -22.30 -0.31 6.38
CA LYS A 157 -22.64 -0.10 7.80
C LYS A 157 -21.60 -0.70 8.77
N ALA A 158 -20.83 -1.69 8.33
CA ALA A 158 -19.81 -2.35 9.13
C ALA A 158 -18.59 -1.46 9.44
N PHE A 159 -18.28 -0.48 8.58
CA PHE A 159 -17.07 0.35 8.72
C PHE A 159 -17.38 1.83 8.99
N LYS A 160 -18.66 2.19 9.06
CA LYS A 160 -19.10 3.55 9.35
C LYS A 160 -18.51 4.04 10.67
N GLU A 161 -17.74 5.12 10.61
CA GLU A 161 -17.08 5.76 11.75
C GLU A 161 -16.19 4.83 12.59
N ALA A 162 -15.64 3.77 11.97
CA ALA A 162 -14.88 2.74 12.66
C ALA A 162 -13.41 3.11 12.93
N PHE A 163 -12.85 4.09 12.20
CA PHE A 163 -11.41 4.35 12.21
C PHE A 163 -11.03 5.73 12.74
N ASP A 164 -9.97 5.77 13.53
CA ASP A 164 -9.34 7.01 14.01
C ASP A 164 -8.43 7.61 12.94
N VAL A 165 -7.72 6.74 12.21
CA VAL A 165 -6.82 7.11 11.11
C VAL A 165 -7.05 6.19 9.91
N ILE A 166 -7.12 6.76 8.71
CA ILE A 166 -7.12 6.02 7.46
C ILE A 166 -5.90 6.41 6.63
N PHE A 167 -5.16 5.42 6.14
CA PHE A 167 -4.16 5.57 5.10
C PHE A 167 -4.79 5.25 3.75
N CYS A 168 -4.57 6.11 2.76
CA CYS A 168 -5.01 5.92 1.38
C CYS A 168 -3.85 6.31 0.46
N LEU A 169 -2.91 5.38 0.31
CA LEU A 169 -1.58 5.68 -0.24
C LEU A 169 -1.44 5.18 -1.67
N GLY A 170 -1.67 6.06 -2.64
CA GLY A 170 -1.51 5.75 -4.06
C GLY A 170 -2.73 5.07 -4.69
N VAL A 171 -3.92 5.38 -4.18
CA VAL A 171 -5.20 4.81 -4.64
C VAL A 171 -6.01 5.80 -5.45
N LEU A 172 -6.03 7.09 -5.07
CA LEU A 172 -7.03 8.05 -5.57
C LEU A 172 -6.96 8.24 -7.11
N TYR A 173 -5.75 8.31 -7.68
CA TYR A 173 -5.57 8.46 -9.13
C TYR A 173 -6.02 7.22 -9.94
N HIS A 174 -6.24 6.08 -9.28
CA HIS A 174 -6.81 4.87 -9.88
C HIS A 174 -8.34 4.82 -9.86
N ARG A 175 -9.00 5.86 -9.33
CA ARG A 175 -10.46 5.90 -9.18
C ARG A 175 -11.09 6.79 -10.24
N THR A 176 -12.09 6.24 -10.91
CA THR A 176 -12.93 6.98 -11.87
C THR A 176 -13.76 8.06 -11.18
N ASP A 177 -14.26 7.77 -9.98
CA ASP A 177 -14.99 8.72 -9.15
C ASP A 177 -14.19 9.06 -7.88
N VAL A 178 -13.45 10.16 -7.95
CA VAL A 178 -12.63 10.68 -6.84
C VAL A 178 -13.48 11.20 -5.69
N PHE A 179 -14.66 11.78 -5.98
CA PHE A 179 -15.52 12.37 -4.95
C PHE A 179 -16.24 11.30 -4.16
N ALA A 180 -16.78 10.26 -4.81
CA ALA A 180 -17.33 9.10 -4.12
C ALA A 180 -16.25 8.40 -3.28
N THR A 181 -15.04 8.24 -3.82
CA THR A 181 -13.92 7.67 -3.06
C THR A 181 -13.61 8.47 -1.79
N LEU A 182 -13.48 9.80 -1.89
CA LEU A 182 -13.23 10.67 -0.73
C LEU A 182 -14.39 10.64 0.28
N LYS A 183 -15.63 10.62 -0.18
CA LYS A 183 -16.81 10.49 0.70
C LYS A 183 -16.85 9.15 1.43
N SER A 184 -16.49 8.07 0.74
CA SER A 184 -16.35 6.74 1.34
C SER A 184 -15.32 6.74 2.47
N LEU A 185 -14.13 7.28 2.21
CA LEU A 185 -13.08 7.44 3.23
C LEU A 185 -13.54 8.31 4.41
N ALA A 186 -14.22 9.43 4.14
CA ALA A 186 -14.78 10.30 5.17
C ALA A 186 -15.82 9.56 6.02
N SER A 187 -16.67 8.73 5.42
CA SER A 187 -17.72 8.00 6.14
C SER A 187 -17.20 6.96 7.12
N ALA A 188 -16.03 6.36 6.80
CA ALA A 188 -15.41 5.33 7.61
C ALA A 188 -14.51 5.88 8.73
N LEU A 189 -14.02 7.12 8.59
CA LEU A 189 -13.38 7.84 9.68
C LEU A 189 -14.40 8.24 10.73
N ARG A 190 -14.05 8.24 12.01
CA ARG A 190 -14.83 8.92 13.05
C ARG A 190 -14.77 10.44 12.88
N ARG A 191 -15.66 11.19 13.56
CA ARG A 191 -15.54 12.65 13.63
C ARG A 191 -14.16 13.04 14.17
N ASN A 192 -13.52 14.04 13.56
CA ASN A 192 -12.12 14.44 13.84
C ASN A 192 -11.06 13.37 13.52
N GLY A 193 -11.44 12.26 12.88
CA GLY A 193 -10.49 11.28 12.38
C GLY A 193 -9.59 11.86 11.30
N ILE A 194 -8.41 11.24 11.13
CA ILE A 194 -7.37 11.73 10.22
C ILE A 194 -7.27 10.84 8.98
N LEU A 195 -7.31 11.45 7.80
CA LEU A 195 -6.92 10.80 6.55
C LEU A 195 -5.49 11.20 6.20
N ILE A 196 -4.64 10.19 6.02
CA ILE A 196 -3.31 10.30 5.41
C ILE A 196 -3.43 9.82 3.97
N LEU A 197 -3.31 10.73 3.00
CA LEU A 197 -3.52 10.44 1.59
C LEU A 197 -2.30 10.80 0.76
N ASP A 198 -1.91 9.91 -0.16
CA ASP A 198 -1.03 10.27 -1.27
C ASP A 198 -1.66 9.97 -2.61
N THR A 199 -1.41 10.86 -3.57
CA THR A 199 -1.83 10.71 -4.95
C THR A 199 -0.83 11.36 -5.89
N LEU A 200 -0.87 10.99 -7.16
CA LEU A 200 -0.19 11.71 -8.22
C LEU A 200 -0.73 13.14 -8.29
N ILE A 201 0.17 14.09 -8.47
CA ILE A 201 -0.12 15.51 -8.71
C ILE A 201 0.68 16.01 -9.89
N PHE A 202 0.27 17.16 -10.43
CA PHE A 202 1.08 17.93 -11.35
C PHE A 202 1.11 19.41 -10.94
N GLU A 203 2.16 20.11 -11.37
CA GLU A 203 2.34 21.53 -11.03
C GLU A 203 1.44 22.40 -11.90
N SER A 204 0.57 23.17 -11.25
CA SER A 204 -0.24 24.22 -11.85
C SER A 204 -0.74 25.16 -10.76
N ASP A 205 -0.77 26.46 -11.04
CA ASP A 205 -1.36 27.47 -10.15
C ASP A 205 -2.89 27.55 -10.27
N LEU A 206 -3.47 26.87 -11.26
CA LEU A 206 -4.91 26.81 -11.51
C LEU A 206 -5.55 25.63 -10.76
N GLU A 207 -6.84 25.74 -10.47
CA GLU A 207 -7.66 24.66 -9.88
C GLU A 207 -8.09 23.64 -10.94
N ILE A 208 -7.13 22.90 -11.49
CA ILE A 208 -7.34 21.94 -12.57
C ILE A 208 -6.84 20.54 -12.24
N ALA A 209 -7.31 19.55 -13.00
CA ALA A 209 -6.81 18.18 -12.99
C ALA A 209 -6.44 17.73 -14.40
N LEU A 210 -5.25 17.13 -14.54
CA LEU A 210 -4.82 16.45 -15.75
C LEU A 210 -5.56 15.11 -15.85
N CYS A 211 -6.17 14.85 -17.01
CA CYS A 211 -6.83 13.59 -17.33
C CYS A 211 -6.11 12.94 -18.53
N PRO A 212 -5.29 11.91 -18.33
CA PRO A 212 -4.57 11.24 -19.42
C PRO A 212 -5.54 10.58 -20.41
N THR A 213 -5.23 10.60 -21.70
CA THR A 213 -6.14 10.07 -22.75
C THR A 213 -6.18 8.55 -22.79
N GLN A 214 -5.02 7.89 -22.64
CA GLN A 214 -4.89 6.42 -22.75
C GLN A 214 -4.12 5.84 -21.56
N THR A 215 -2.91 6.36 -21.34
CA THR A 215 -2.03 5.95 -20.25
C THR A 215 -1.29 7.14 -19.69
N TYR A 216 -0.88 7.03 -18.44
CA TYR A 216 0.11 7.92 -17.83
C TYR A 216 1.23 7.06 -17.26
N ALA A 217 2.46 7.25 -17.75
CA ALA A 217 3.59 6.40 -17.38
C ALA A 217 3.26 4.90 -17.58
N LYS A 218 2.71 4.54 -18.75
CA LYS A 218 2.16 3.22 -19.13
C LYS A 218 0.98 2.68 -18.29
N MET A 219 0.59 3.35 -17.21
CA MET A 219 -0.55 2.93 -16.40
C MET A 219 -1.86 3.30 -17.11
N ARG A 220 -2.64 2.27 -17.49
CA ARG A 220 -3.95 2.43 -18.16
C ARG A 220 -5.07 2.89 -17.24
N ASN A 221 -4.89 2.71 -15.94
CA ASN A 221 -5.90 2.95 -14.92
C ASN A 221 -5.60 4.24 -14.14
N VAL A 222 -5.04 5.28 -14.78
CA VAL A 222 -4.85 6.60 -14.16
C VAL A 222 -5.86 7.56 -14.75
N TYR A 223 -6.72 8.13 -13.90
CA TYR A 223 -7.85 8.95 -14.33
C TYR A 223 -7.61 10.44 -14.10
N LEU A 224 -7.50 10.87 -12.84
CA LEU A 224 -7.34 12.28 -12.48
C LEU A 224 -6.06 12.51 -11.69
N ILE A 225 -5.24 13.44 -12.18
CA ILE A 225 -4.01 13.91 -11.54
C ILE A 225 -4.22 15.40 -11.22
N PRO A 226 -4.61 15.77 -9.98
CA PRO A 226 -4.93 17.15 -9.64
C PRO A 226 -3.69 18.03 -9.47
N SER A 227 -3.88 19.34 -9.65
CA SER A 227 -3.06 20.36 -9.00
C SER A 227 -3.29 20.37 -7.48
N ILE A 228 -2.38 20.99 -6.72
CA ILE A 228 -2.53 21.10 -5.25
C ILE A 228 -3.84 21.80 -4.86
N LYS A 229 -4.14 22.96 -5.49
CA LYS A 229 -5.37 23.71 -5.19
C LYS A 229 -6.63 22.91 -5.52
N ALA A 230 -6.63 22.14 -6.61
CA ALA A 230 -7.78 21.32 -6.97
C ALA A 230 -8.08 20.25 -5.91
N ILE A 231 -7.08 19.51 -5.44
CA ILE A 231 -7.30 18.46 -4.43
C ILE A 231 -7.66 19.04 -3.05
N GLU A 232 -7.12 20.19 -2.68
CA GLU A 232 -7.54 20.93 -1.48
C GLU A 232 -9.04 21.25 -1.52
N GLY A 233 -9.55 21.76 -2.64
CA GLY A 233 -10.98 21.98 -2.84
C GLY A 233 -11.80 20.69 -2.87
N TRP A 234 -11.23 19.57 -3.33
CA TRP A 234 -11.91 18.27 -3.26
C TRP A 234 -12.06 17.76 -1.84
N PHE A 235 -11.04 17.93 -1.00
CA PHE A 235 -11.12 17.60 0.42
C PHE A 235 -12.23 18.39 1.11
N GLU A 236 -12.28 19.71 0.90
CA GLU A 236 -13.30 20.55 1.52
C GLU A 236 -14.73 20.15 1.12
N ARG A 237 -14.95 19.91 -0.18
CA ARG A 237 -16.23 19.45 -0.73
C ARG A 237 -16.66 18.08 -0.20
N CYS A 238 -15.71 17.23 0.18
CA CYS A 238 -15.96 15.87 0.67
C CYS A 238 -16.02 15.78 2.21
N GLY A 239 -16.12 16.91 2.91
CA GLY A 239 -16.30 16.91 4.36
C GLY A 239 -15.00 16.79 5.15
N PHE A 240 -13.86 17.12 4.54
CA PHE A 240 -12.59 17.27 5.24
C PHE A 240 -12.27 18.75 5.51
N CYS A 241 -11.40 18.99 6.47
CA CYS A 241 -10.88 20.28 6.90
C CYS A 241 -9.42 20.12 7.37
N ASP A 242 -8.79 21.21 7.81
CA ASP A 242 -7.39 21.25 8.28
C ASP A 242 -6.43 20.54 7.33
N VAL A 243 -6.49 20.90 6.04
CA VAL A 243 -5.65 20.28 5.03
C VAL A 243 -4.21 20.71 5.24
N LYS A 244 -3.34 19.74 5.50
CA LYS A 244 -1.89 19.95 5.62
C LYS A 244 -1.15 19.18 4.54
N LEU A 245 -0.53 19.90 3.61
CA LEU A 245 0.46 19.35 2.68
C LEU A 245 1.73 19.00 3.48
N LEU A 246 2.02 17.71 3.61
CA LEU A 246 3.20 17.22 4.31
C LEU A 246 4.46 17.32 3.45
N GLY A 247 4.30 17.15 2.13
CA GLY A 247 5.39 17.32 1.17
C GLY A 247 5.00 16.85 -0.22
N ILE A 248 5.83 17.24 -1.19
CA ILE A 248 5.77 16.80 -2.58
C ILE A 248 7.07 16.09 -2.88
N ILE A 249 6.98 14.82 -3.29
CA ILE A 249 8.15 13.98 -3.55
C ILE A 249 8.08 13.50 -5.00
N PRO A 250 9.10 13.77 -5.84
CA PRO A 250 9.24 13.16 -7.15
C PRO A 250 9.41 11.64 -7.00
N THR A 251 8.72 10.85 -7.83
CA THR A 251 8.99 9.41 -7.86
C THR A 251 10.29 9.18 -8.60
N THR A 252 11.25 8.52 -7.95
CA THR A 252 12.59 8.29 -8.52
C THR A 252 12.79 6.82 -8.85
N THR A 253 13.76 6.52 -9.74
CA THR A 253 14.19 5.14 -10.02
C THR A 253 14.88 4.48 -8.83
N ASN A 254 15.30 5.25 -7.82
CA ASN A 254 15.75 4.67 -6.55
C ASN A 254 14.57 4.12 -5.73
N GLU A 255 13.40 4.77 -5.81
CA GLU A 255 12.20 4.37 -5.08
C GLU A 255 11.41 3.27 -5.80
N GLN A 256 11.23 3.38 -7.12
CA GLN A 256 10.50 2.42 -7.94
C GLN A 256 11.38 1.92 -9.09
N ARG A 257 11.75 0.64 -9.08
CA ARG A 257 12.65 0.04 -10.08
C ARG A 257 12.33 -1.40 -10.38
N LYS A 258 12.88 -1.91 -11.48
CA LYS A 258 12.81 -3.33 -11.78
C LYS A 258 13.73 -4.11 -10.85
N THR A 259 13.25 -5.25 -10.38
CA THR A 259 13.98 -6.16 -9.52
C THR A 259 13.72 -7.60 -9.98
N PRO A 260 14.49 -8.60 -9.50
CA PRO A 260 14.19 -10.00 -9.75
C PRO A 260 12.82 -10.45 -9.24
N TRP A 261 12.13 -9.63 -8.42
CA TRP A 261 10.85 -9.95 -7.79
C TRP A 261 9.64 -9.38 -8.52
N ILE A 262 9.84 -8.73 -9.66
CA ILE A 262 8.76 -8.34 -10.57
C ILE A 262 9.00 -8.83 -11.99
N ASP A 263 7.92 -9.27 -12.65
CA ASP A 263 7.99 -9.76 -14.04
C ASP A 263 7.63 -8.66 -15.04
N SER A 264 6.99 -7.58 -14.57
CA SER A 264 6.56 -6.46 -15.41
C SER A 264 7.64 -5.39 -15.59
N LEU A 265 7.33 -4.40 -16.44
CA LEU A 265 8.09 -3.15 -16.53
C LEU A 265 7.95 -2.33 -15.23
N SER A 266 8.88 -1.39 -15.04
CA SER A 266 8.91 -0.45 -13.92
C SER A 266 9.24 0.98 -14.41
N LEU A 267 9.44 1.93 -13.50
CA LEU A 267 9.53 3.37 -13.77
C LEU A 267 10.53 3.75 -14.88
N GLU A 268 11.67 3.09 -14.93
CA GLU A 268 12.71 3.27 -15.95
C GLU A 268 12.20 3.07 -17.40
N SER A 269 11.14 2.27 -17.58
CA SER A 269 10.51 2.04 -18.88
C SER A 269 9.41 3.04 -19.22
N PHE A 270 9.09 3.97 -18.30
CA PHE A 270 7.93 4.84 -18.37
C PHE A 270 8.28 6.31 -18.62
N LEU A 271 9.57 6.67 -18.55
CA LEU A 271 10.07 8.01 -18.82
C LEU A 271 10.85 8.06 -20.15
N ASP A 272 10.79 9.19 -20.84
CA ASP A 272 11.61 9.48 -22.02
C ASP A 272 12.95 10.12 -21.62
N SER A 273 13.84 10.36 -22.60
CA SER A 273 15.16 10.96 -22.36
C SER A 273 15.11 12.40 -21.87
N SER A 274 13.97 13.08 -21.98
CA SER A 274 13.75 14.42 -21.43
C SER A 274 13.26 14.41 -19.99
N GLY A 275 12.99 13.22 -19.43
CA GLY A 275 12.42 13.05 -18.09
C GLY A 275 10.91 13.23 -18.02
N LYS A 276 10.21 13.34 -19.16
CA LYS A 276 8.75 13.28 -19.23
C LYS A 276 8.28 11.84 -19.25
N THR A 277 6.99 11.59 -19.06
CA THR A 277 6.45 10.27 -19.40
C THR A 277 6.59 10.05 -20.91
N ILE A 278 6.67 8.79 -21.34
CA ILE A 278 6.73 8.44 -22.76
C ILE A 278 5.50 8.91 -23.58
N GLU A 279 4.40 9.27 -22.91
CA GLU A 279 3.22 9.86 -23.51
C GLU A 279 3.30 11.40 -23.63
N GLY A 280 4.39 12.01 -23.15
CA GLY A 280 4.64 13.45 -23.19
C GLY A 280 4.12 14.23 -21.97
N TYR A 281 3.61 13.55 -20.94
CA TYR A 281 3.14 14.20 -19.71
C TYR A 281 4.29 14.54 -18.74
N PRO A 282 4.08 15.44 -17.76
CA PRO A 282 5.04 15.65 -16.68
C PRO A 282 5.33 14.35 -15.91
N PRO A 283 6.56 14.16 -15.40
CA PRO A 283 6.91 12.95 -14.65
C PRO A 283 6.08 12.77 -13.37
N PRO A 284 5.93 11.53 -12.88
CA PRO A 284 5.17 11.25 -11.66
C PRO A 284 5.71 11.99 -10.43
N LYS A 285 4.91 12.91 -9.89
CA LYS A 285 5.11 13.54 -8.57
C LYS A 285 3.98 13.12 -7.65
N ARG A 286 4.30 12.88 -6.38
CA ARG A 286 3.30 12.55 -5.34
C ARG A 286 3.24 13.67 -4.32
N ALA A 287 2.03 14.09 -3.97
CA ALA A 287 1.80 14.92 -2.79
C ALA A 287 1.23 14.06 -1.67
N TYR A 288 1.65 14.38 -0.45
CA TYR A 288 1.22 13.71 0.78
C TYR A 288 0.42 14.69 1.63
N PHE A 289 -0.78 14.30 2.02
CA PHE A 289 -1.70 15.13 2.77
C PHE A 289 -2.07 14.47 4.10
N LYS A 290 -2.16 15.29 5.15
CA LYS A 290 -2.86 14.97 6.38
C LYS A 290 -4.09 15.87 6.44
N VAL A 291 -5.28 15.27 6.44
CA VAL A 291 -6.54 16.01 6.46
C VAL A 291 -7.48 15.46 7.53
N ARG A 292 -8.30 16.31 8.14
CA ARG A 292 -9.19 15.93 9.25
C ARG A 292 -10.63 15.86 8.79
N ARG A 293 -11.36 14.81 9.16
CA ARG A 293 -12.82 14.72 8.93
C ARG A 293 -13.56 15.75 9.80
N LYS A 294 -14.48 16.50 9.19
CA LYS A 294 -15.40 17.42 9.88
C LYS A 294 -16.31 16.70 10.89
#